data_AF-A0A959IFY4-F1
#
_entry.id   AF-A0A959IFY4-F1
#
_cell.length_a   1.000
_cell.length_b   1.000
_cell.length_c   1.000
_cell.angle_alpha   90.00
_cell.angle_beta   90.00
_cell.angle_gamma   90.00
#
_symmetry.space_group_name_H-M   'P 1'
#
loop_
_entity.id
_entity.type
_entity.pdbx_description
1 polymer ?
#
loop_
_entity_poly.entity_id
_entity_poly.type
_entity_poly.pdbx_seq_one_letter_code
_entity_poly.pdbx_strand_id
1 'polypeptide(L)'
;MIKAGYKKIFTGAFTLFGLPVLLLSVFLLTQSACQTGMRAHFLQSEEVQYIPSEFDDASPNRSQFGITARGPCYDYNSYLPDTSHLDHTPVKYVRVNFHWMQPIDAVVDFPEEKVRTFSKGLIKAANYALENNKSMWLPHNNDTPTLPIRFQYVLSPQPEDPSDDGIYFHFDDLQYFYVAKGKDRNLYDREVIDKYGAQLDTVLNIFFMPHHPDSIRSKTYAAVGTGVALGNAIKLAGMDFNGDFWAYRGVFNHEVGHIYGLGHTWAYNDGCEDTPRHKQNCWNRSQPGCDTITSNNVMDYNAMQLAWTPCQIGKVQQKMADERANVRQLLVPNWCRLDENKTIEIRDTSSWEGAKDLEGNLYIAAGGQLRLRCRLSIPPNGKITVEPGGTLILDEAQLHNACGQEWQGIEILEKDGEKGRVQILRASSFENMKNEVKLTGSN
;
A
#
# COMPACT_ATOMS: atom_id res chain seq x y z
N MET A 1 56.56 -32.46 4.54
CA MET A 1 57.84 -32.56 5.26
C MET A 1 57.55 -32.67 6.75
N ILE A 2 57.90 -33.81 7.31
CA ILE A 2 57.89 -34.13 8.74
C ILE A 2 59.09 -33.44 9.38
N LYS A 3 58.95 -32.83 10.56
CA LYS A 3 59.90 -33.04 11.67
C LYS A 3 59.40 -32.43 12.98
N ALA A 4 59.18 -33.34 13.93
CA ALA A 4 59.07 -33.11 15.35
C ALA A 4 60.41 -32.60 15.93
N GLY A 5 60.31 -31.85 17.04
CA GLY A 5 61.43 -31.49 17.91
C GLY A 5 61.02 -31.67 19.37
N TYR A 6 61.66 -32.62 20.03
CA TYR A 6 61.44 -33.06 21.42
C TYR A 6 62.38 -32.34 22.42
N LYS A 7 62.06 -32.53 23.72
CA LYS A 7 62.91 -32.42 24.94
C LYS A 7 63.07 -31.00 25.53
N LYS A 8 62.85 -30.77 26.84
CA LYS A 8 63.57 -31.39 27.96
C LYS A 8 62.87 -31.17 29.31
N ILE A 9 63.21 -32.09 30.22
CA ILE A 9 62.85 -32.34 31.61
C ILE A 9 63.40 -31.25 32.55
N PHE A 10 62.69 -30.94 33.64
CA PHE A 10 63.33 -30.65 34.94
C PHE A 10 62.47 -31.14 36.12
N THR A 11 63.14 -31.87 37.00
CA THR A 11 62.72 -32.48 38.26
C THR A 11 62.75 -31.48 39.42
N GLY A 12 61.86 -31.63 40.40
CA GLY A 12 61.99 -30.97 41.70
C GLY A 12 60.96 -31.50 42.70
N ALA A 13 61.41 -32.35 43.62
CA ALA A 13 60.64 -32.84 44.76
C ALA A 13 60.77 -31.87 45.94
N PHE A 14 59.68 -31.63 46.68
CA PHE A 14 59.74 -31.15 48.06
C PHE A 14 58.57 -31.74 48.86
N THR A 15 58.90 -32.11 50.09
CA THR A 15 58.14 -32.93 51.03
C THR A 15 57.49 -32.09 52.15
N LEU A 16 56.32 -32.58 52.61
CA LEU A 16 55.69 -32.47 53.94
C LEU A 16 55.32 -31.08 54.54
N PHE A 17 54.04 -30.91 54.92
CA PHE A 17 53.55 -30.87 56.32
C PHE A 17 52.03 -30.51 56.38
N GLY A 18 51.25 -31.31 57.11
CA GLY A 18 50.35 -30.83 58.19
C GLY A 18 48.97 -30.18 57.90
N LEU A 19 47.93 -30.95 58.26
CA LEU A 19 46.65 -30.55 58.90
C LEU A 19 45.44 -30.01 58.09
N PRO A 20 44.20 -30.26 58.59
CA PRO A 20 43.00 -30.45 57.79
C PRO A 20 42.10 -29.21 57.75
N VAL A 21 41.59 -28.86 56.57
CA VAL A 21 40.47 -27.90 56.44
C VAL A 21 39.27 -28.65 55.86
N LEU A 22 38.55 -29.26 56.79
CA LEU A 22 37.24 -29.84 56.64
C LEU A 22 36.23 -28.73 56.94
N LEU A 23 35.88 -27.89 55.95
CA LEU A 23 34.75 -26.91 55.98
C LEU A 23 34.75 -26.00 54.74
N LEU A 24 34.59 -26.53 53.52
CA LEU A 24 34.30 -25.64 52.37
C LEU A 24 33.58 -26.35 51.19
N SER A 25 32.69 -27.30 51.48
CA SER A 25 32.02 -28.12 50.46
C SER A 25 30.50 -28.21 50.60
N VAL A 26 29.86 -27.28 51.31
CA VAL A 26 28.38 -27.25 51.49
C VAL A 26 27.73 -25.94 51.00
N PHE A 27 28.46 -25.01 50.37
CA PHE A 27 27.89 -23.72 49.92
C PHE A 27 28.03 -23.45 48.42
N LEU A 28 27.93 -24.49 47.58
CA LEU A 28 28.04 -24.38 46.11
C LEU A 28 26.98 -25.19 45.34
N LEU A 29 25.88 -25.60 45.99
CA LEU A 29 24.85 -26.46 45.38
C LEU A 29 23.41 -26.01 45.62
N THR A 30 23.12 -24.72 45.70
CA THR A 30 21.72 -24.22 45.66
C THR A 30 21.58 -22.86 44.98
N GLN A 31 22.16 -22.68 43.79
CA GLN A 31 21.66 -21.69 42.84
C GLN A 31 21.58 -22.28 41.44
N SER A 32 20.83 -23.38 41.32
CA SER A 32 20.10 -23.62 40.07
C SER A 32 18.99 -22.57 40.03
N ALA A 33 19.35 -21.33 39.69
CA ALA A 33 18.38 -20.32 39.31
C ALA A 33 17.61 -20.94 38.14
N CYS A 34 16.38 -21.34 38.40
CA CYS A 34 15.45 -21.76 37.38
C CYS A 34 15.29 -20.54 36.48
N GLN A 35 16.00 -20.50 35.34
CA GLN A 35 15.75 -19.49 34.33
C GLN A 35 14.30 -19.70 33.90
N THR A 36 13.42 -18.82 34.35
CA THR A 36 12.01 -18.84 34.03
C THR A 36 11.90 -18.70 32.52
N GLY A 37 11.61 -19.82 31.85
CA GLY A 37 11.41 -19.83 30.40
C GLY A 37 10.26 -18.91 30.04
N MET A 38 10.37 -18.28 28.86
CA MET A 38 9.29 -17.47 28.30
C MET A 38 8.03 -18.33 28.15
N ARG A 39 6.91 -17.87 28.72
CA ARG A 39 5.59 -18.49 28.56
C ARG A 39 4.79 -17.72 27.52
N ALA A 40 3.95 -18.42 26.77
CA ALA A 40 3.07 -17.84 25.77
C ALA A 40 1.65 -18.37 25.99
N HIS A 41 0.67 -17.47 25.94
CA HIS A 41 -0.75 -17.79 25.94
C HIS A 41 -1.51 -16.73 25.15
N PHE A 42 -2.72 -17.06 24.68
CA PHE A 42 -3.58 -16.06 24.04
C PHE A 42 -4.27 -15.19 25.10
N LEU A 43 -4.42 -13.90 24.79
CA LEU A 43 -5.01 -12.87 25.63
C LEU A 43 -6.31 -13.34 26.27
N GLN A 44 -6.45 -13.15 27.58
CA GLN A 44 -7.67 -13.45 28.32
C GLN A 44 -8.44 -12.16 28.65
N SER A 45 -9.74 -12.27 28.95
CA SER A 45 -10.61 -11.10 29.10
C SER A 45 -10.24 -10.25 30.32
N GLU A 46 -9.77 -10.91 31.38
CA GLU A 46 -9.24 -10.33 32.62
C GLU A 46 -7.89 -9.61 32.45
N GLU A 47 -7.19 -9.83 31.33
CA GLU A 47 -5.90 -9.19 31.05
C GLU A 47 -6.03 -7.88 30.27
N VAL A 48 -7.22 -7.60 29.74
CA VAL A 48 -7.52 -6.36 29.03
C VAL A 48 -7.60 -5.21 30.03
N GLN A 49 -6.74 -4.21 29.83
CA GLN A 49 -6.70 -3.01 30.66
C GLN A 49 -7.54 -1.90 30.04
N TYR A 50 -8.63 -1.51 30.67
CA TYR A 50 -9.44 -0.38 30.23
C TYR A 50 -8.87 0.92 30.82
N ILE A 51 -8.48 1.85 29.94
CA ILE A 51 -8.05 3.18 30.37
C ILE A 51 -9.30 4.05 30.50
N PRO A 52 -9.59 4.63 31.67
CA PRO A 52 -10.76 5.49 31.82
C PRO A 52 -10.65 6.71 30.89
N SER A 53 -11.77 7.13 30.31
CA SER A 53 -11.83 8.28 29.39
C SER A 53 -11.37 9.60 30.03
N GLU A 54 -11.29 9.67 31.35
CA GLU A 54 -10.77 10.80 32.13
C GLU A 54 -9.25 11.00 31.96
N PHE A 55 -8.55 9.92 31.63
CA PHE A 55 -7.11 9.89 31.33
C PHE A 55 -6.83 9.77 29.83
N ASP A 56 -7.87 9.85 29.00
CA ASP A 56 -7.72 10.13 27.58
C ASP A 56 -7.23 11.57 27.50
N ASP A 57 -5.92 11.77 27.40
CA ASP A 57 -5.33 13.08 27.12
C ASP A 57 -6.05 13.60 25.87
N ALA A 58 -7.00 14.52 26.10
CA ALA A 58 -7.78 15.13 25.06
C ALA A 58 -6.79 15.67 24.04
N SER A 59 -6.70 15.00 22.88
CA SER A 59 -5.83 15.44 21.80
C SER A 59 -6.10 16.94 21.58
N PRO A 60 -5.10 17.81 21.79
CA PRO A 60 -5.33 19.24 21.83
C PRO A 60 -5.82 19.65 20.44
N ASN A 61 -7.00 20.28 20.42
CA ASN A 61 -7.61 20.90 19.24
C ASN A 61 -7.86 19.98 18.05
N ARG A 62 -9.06 19.38 18.05
CA ARG A 62 -9.82 18.92 16.86
C ARG A 62 -9.87 19.92 15.69
N SER A 63 -9.43 21.17 15.88
CA SER A 63 -9.47 22.27 14.91
C SER A 63 -8.11 22.77 14.42
N GLN A 64 -6.98 22.19 14.84
CA GLN A 64 -5.65 22.78 14.53
C GLN A 64 -4.84 22.02 13.48
N PHE A 65 -5.21 20.78 13.14
CA PHE A 65 -4.53 19.97 12.13
C PHE A 65 -5.52 19.14 11.29
N GLY A 66 -6.43 19.78 10.54
CA GLY A 66 -7.15 19.10 9.44
C GLY A 66 -7.97 17.83 9.73
N ILE A 67 -8.02 17.34 10.97
CA ILE A 67 -8.75 16.12 11.34
C ILE A 67 -10.21 16.42 11.04
N THR A 68 -10.72 15.79 9.98
CA THR A 68 -12.12 15.95 9.59
C THR A 68 -12.99 15.66 10.82
N ALA A 69 -14.16 16.32 10.93
CA ALA A 69 -15.08 16.11 12.05
C ALA A 69 -15.49 14.63 12.27
N ARG A 70 -15.12 13.74 11.34
CA ARG A 70 -15.36 12.30 11.33
C ARG A 70 -14.21 11.44 11.94
N GLY A 71 -13.10 12.04 12.36
CA GLY A 71 -11.96 11.32 12.99
C GLY A 71 -10.83 10.95 12.00
N PRO A 72 -9.72 10.35 12.48
CA PRO A 72 -8.52 10.09 11.66
C PRO A 72 -8.75 9.07 10.54
N CYS A 73 -9.70 8.15 10.68
CA CYS A 73 -10.01 7.17 9.64
C CYS A 73 -10.45 7.82 8.32
N TYR A 74 -10.92 9.08 8.39
CA TYR A 74 -11.35 9.88 7.25
C TYR A 74 -10.33 10.94 6.85
N ASP A 75 -9.22 11.08 7.58
CA ASP A 75 -8.11 11.95 7.24
C ASP A 75 -7.12 11.20 6.33
N TYR A 76 -6.84 11.77 5.17
CA TYR A 76 -5.90 11.19 4.21
C TYR A 76 -4.47 11.14 4.76
N ASN A 77 -4.12 12.04 5.69
CA ASN A 77 -2.79 12.08 6.31
C ASN A 77 -2.51 10.82 7.14
N SER A 78 -3.55 10.17 7.66
CA SER A 78 -3.44 8.93 8.42
C SER A 78 -3.05 7.72 7.55
N TYR A 79 -2.99 7.88 6.23
CA TYR A 79 -2.65 6.85 5.25
C TYR A 79 -1.34 7.12 4.51
N LEU A 80 -0.61 8.17 4.91
CA LEU A 80 0.70 8.46 4.32
C LEU A 80 1.72 7.37 4.68
N PRO A 81 2.57 6.95 3.72
CA PRO A 81 3.69 6.08 4.02
C PRO A 81 4.68 6.77 4.96
N ASP A 82 4.99 6.11 6.07
CA ASP A 82 6.06 6.52 6.95
C ASP A 82 7.41 6.15 6.34
N THR A 83 8.24 7.14 6.05
CA THR A 83 9.54 6.94 5.40
C THR A 83 10.59 6.29 6.31
N SER A 84 10.42 6.31 7.64
CA SER A 84 11.30 5.54 8.55
C SER A 84 10.86 4.08 8.71
N HIS A 85 9.61 3.75 8.36
CA HIS A 85 9.03 2.42 8.49
C HIS A 85 8.19 2.03 7.25
N LEU A 86 8.84 1.98 6.08
CA LEU A 86 8.16 1.67 4.81
C LEU A 86 7.56 0.26 4.77
N ASP A 87 8.05 -0.65 5.59
CA ASP A 87 7.49 -1.98 5.82
C ASP A 87 6.10 -1.93 6.47
N HIS A 88 5.76 -0.85 7.20
CA HIS A 88 4.40 -0.62 7.72
C HIS A 88 3.37 -0.21 6.65
N THR A 89 3.82 0.05 5.42
CA THR A 89 2.97 0.39 4.27
C THR A 89 3.47 -0.34 3.03
N PRO A 90 3.21 -1.66 2.91
CA PRO A 90 3.68 -2.46 1.79
C PRO A 90 3.17 -1.93 0.43
N VAL A 91 3.87 -2.27 -0.64
CA VAL A 91 3.44 -1.91 -2.00
C VAL A 91 2.19 -2.70 -2.35
N LYS A 92 1.11 -2.00 -2.72
CA LYS A 92 -0.13 -2.61 -3.21
C LYS A 92 -0.04 -2.83 -4.72
N TYR A 93 -0.56 -3.94 -5.23
CA TYR A 93 -0.56 -4.22 -6.67
C TYR A 93 -1.98 -4.13 -7.22
N VAL A 94 -2.19 -3.29 -8.23
CA VAL A 94 -3.44 -3.15 -8.96
C VAL A 94 -3.41 -4.12 -10.14
N ARG A 95 -4.38 -5.01 -10.18
CA ARG A 95 -4.58 -5.95 -11.29
C ARG A 95 -5.09 -5.19 -12.50
N VAL A 96 -4.45 -5.40 -13.65
CA VAL A 96 -4.80 -4.73 -14.91
C VAL A 96 -4.85 -5.72 -16.07
N ASN A 97 -5.72 -5.47 -17.05
CA ASN A 97 -5.69 -6.11 -18.36
C ASN A 97 -5.94 -5.06 -19.46
N PHE A 98 -5.43 -5.35 -20.66
CA PHE A 98 -5.41 -4.40 -21.77
C PHE A 98 -6.32 -4.88 -22.90
N HIS A 99 -7.16 -4.00 -23.42
CA HIS A 99 -8.09 -4.25 -24.50
C HIS A 99 -7.76 -3.30 -25.65
N TRP A 100 -7.18 -3.81 -26.72
CA TRP A 100 -6.84 -3.03 -27.90
C TRP A 100 -7.99 -3.12 -28.90
N MET A 101 -8.62 -1.98 -29.15
CA MET A 101 -9.75 -1.86 -30.05
C MET A 101 -9.29 -1.43 -31.44
N GLN A 102 -9.73 -2.15 -32.47
CA GLN A 102 -9.41 -1.89 -33.86
C GLN A 102 -10.64 -2.07 -34.76
N PRO A 103 -10.68 -1.44 -35.94
CA PRO A 103 -11.70 -1.74 -36.94
C PRO A 103 -11.51 -3.15 -37.51
N ILE A 104 -12.57 -3.75 -38.07
CA ILE A 104 -12.55 -5.13 -38.55
C ILE A 104 -11.51 -5.35 -39.66
N ASP A 105 -11.30 -4.35 -40.51
CA ASP A 105 -10.34 -4.41 -41.61
C ASP A 105 -8.87 -4.52 -41.15
N ALA A 106 -8.55 -4.09 -39.92
CA ALA A 106 -7.21 -4.18 -39.36
C ALA A 106 -6.79 -5.62 -39.02
N VAL A 107 -7.72 -6.58 -38.93
CA VAL A 107 -7.46 -7.96 -38.47
C VAL A 107 -6.36 -8.66 -39.27
N VAL A 108 -6.24 -8.34 -40.56
CA VAL A 108 -5.32 -9.04 -41.47
C VAL A 108 -3.85 -8.72 -41.17
N ASP A 109 -3.56 -7.49 -40.75
CA ASP A 109 -2.19 -6.97 -40.63
C ASP A 109 -1.89 -6.39 -39.24
N PHE A 110 -2.73 -6.68 -38.24
CA PHE A 110 -2.54 -6.11 -36.91
C PHE A 110 -1.29 -6.69 -36.23
N PRO A 111 -0.30 -5.86 -35.84
CA PRO A 111 0.98 -6.36 -35.34
C PRO A 111 0.91 -6.73 -33.86
N GLU A 112 0.17 -7.79 -33.52
CA GLU A 112 -0.11 -8.22 -32.14
C GLU A 112 1.14 -8.28 -31.25
N GLU A 113 2.21 -8.95 -31.68
CA GLU A 113 3.45 -9.07 -30.88
C GLU A 113 4.10 -7.72 -30.55
N LYS A 114 4.05 -6.78 -31.48
CA LYS A 114 4.53 -5.42 -31.27
C LYS A 114 3.66 -4.71 -30.22
N VAL A 115 2.35 -4.88 -30.31
CA VAL A 115 1.39 -4.28 -29.39
C VAL A 115 1.49 -4.90 -28.00
N ARG A 116 1.75 -6.21 -27.90
CA ARG A 116 2.08 -6.88 -26.63
C ARG A 116 3.34 -6.30 -26.02
N THR A 117 4.38 -6.10 -26.82
CA THR A 117 5.64 -5.47 -26.38
C THR A 117 5.40 -4.05 -25.87
N PHE A 118 4.64 -3.25 -26.61
CA PHE A 118 4.25 -1.90 -26.19
C PHE A 118 3.46 -1.91 -24.88
N SER A 119 2.48 -2.80 -24.75
CA SER A 119 1.63 -2.96 -23.57
C SER A 119 2.45 -3.24 -22.30
N LYS A 120 3.34 -4.24 -22.38
CA LYS A 120 4.27 -4.60 -21.30
C LYS A 120 5.24 -3.45 -21.00
N GLY A 121 5.71 -2.75 -22.03
CA GLY A 121 6.53 -1.55 -21.91
C GLY A 121 5.84 -0.41 -21.17
N LEU A 122 4.56 -0.14 -21.47
CA LEU A 122 3.76 0.88 -20.80
C LEU A 122 3.58 0.58 -19.31
N ILE A 123 3.26 -0.66 -18.94
CA ILE A 123 3.19 -1.08 -17.53
C ILE A 123 4.52 -0.85 -16.83
N LYS A 124 5.63 -1.23 -17.46
CA LYS A 124 6.97 -0.99 -16.90
C LYS A 124 7.26 0.49 -16.71
N ALA A 125 6.92 1.34 -17.69
CA ALA A 125 7.11 2.79 -17.61
C ALA A 125 6.23 3.44 -16.54
N ALA A 126 4.98 3.00 -16.42
CA ALA A 126 4.03 3.48 -15.42
C ALA A 126 4.49 3.10 -14.00
N ASN A 127 4.90 1.84 -13.79
CA ASN A 127 5.48 1.38 -12.52
C ASN A 127 6.76 2.12 -12.19
N TYR A 128 7.66 2.31 -13.15
CA TYR A 128 8.87 3.10 -12.93
C TYR A 128 8.54 4.53 -12.46
N ALA A 129 7.53 5.18 -13.06
CA ALA A 129 7.10 6.51 -12.62
C ALA A 129 6.53 6.50 -11.19
N LEU A 130 5.77 5.47 -10.81
CA LEU A 130 5.23 5.31 -9.45
C LEU A 130 6.32 5.02 -8.41
N GLU A 131 7.36 4.27 -8.79
CA GLU A 131 8.54 4.01 -7.94
C GLU A 131 9.40 5.26 -7.77
N ASN A 132 9.43 6.13 -8.78
CA ASN A 132 10.35 7.27 -8.88
C ASN A 132 9.59 8.60 -8.82
N ASN A 133 8.70 8.76 -7.83
CA ASN A 133 7.94 9.99 -7.60
C ASN A 133 8.86 11.23 -7.63
N LYS A 134 8.42 12.30 -8.28
CA LYS A 134 9.18 13.54 -8.40
C LYS A 134 8.59 14.61 -7.51
N SER A 135 9.44 15.49 -7.01
CA SER A 135 9.01 16.67 -6.28
C SER A 135 8.10 17.52 -7.14
N MET A 136 7.00 17.98 -6.54
CA MET A 136 6.03 18.82 -7.23
C MET A 136 6.62 20.20 -7.53
N TRP A 137 6.28 20.75 -8.68
CA TRP A 137 6.80 22.03 -9.15
C TRP A 137 6.02 23.25 -8.66
N LEU A 138 4.75 23.07 -8.32
CA LEU A 138 3.87 24.13 -7.89
C LEU A 138 3.50 24.01 -6.40
N PRO A 139 3.39 25.12 -5.66
CA PRO A 139 3.79 26.45 -6.09
C PRO A 139 5.31 26.51 -6.30
N HIS A 140 5.79 27.47 -7.08
CA HIS A 140 7.23 27.62 -7.31
C HIS A 140 7.96 27.75 -5.96
N ASN A 141 9.05 26.99 -5.78
CA ASN A 141 9.82 26.88 -4.52
C ASN A 141 9.04 26.30 -3.32
N ASN A 142 8.02 25.48 -3.55
CA ASN A 142 7.41 24.71 -2.47
C ASN A 142 8.40 23.70 -1.85
N ASP A 143 8.10 23.31 -0.62
CA ASP A 143 8.80 22.32 0.19
C ASP A 143 7.95 21.07 0.42
N THR A 144 6.98 20.80 -0.47
CA THR A 144 6.09 19.63 -0.34
C THR A 144 6.93 18.34 -0.37
N PRO A 145 6.84 17.49 0.66
CA PRO A 145 7.70 16.32 0.75
C PRO A 145 7.37 15.32 -0.37
N THR A 146 8.43 14.73 -0.94
CA THR A 146 8.29 13.68 -1.95
C THR A 146 8.23 12.32 -1.26
N LEU A 147 7.03 11.79 -1.08
CA LEU A 147 6.81 10.49 -0.46
C LEU A 147 6.76 9.37 -1.51
N PRO A 148 7.12 8.12 -1.16
CA PRO A 148 6.92 6.98 -2.04
C PRO A 148 5.42 6.71 -2.21
N ILE A 149 4.98 6.35 -3.42
CA ILE A 149 3.54 6.24 -3.75
C ILE A 149 2.93 4.91 -3.25
N ARG A 150 3.73 3.84 -3.19
CA ARG A 150 3.40 2.52 -2.62
C ARG A 150 2.21 1.80 -3.28
N PHE A 151 2.02 1.97 -4.58
CA PHE A 151 1.27 1.02 -5.40
C PHE A 151 1.90 0.85 -6.79
N GLN A 152 1.59 -0.26 -7.45
CA GLN A 152 2.07 -0.62 -8.78
C GLN A 152 1.02 -1.43 -9.55
N TYR A 153 1.25 -1.67 -10.83
CA TYR A 153 0.39 -2.48 -11.70
C TYR A 153 0.97 -3.87 -11.94
N VAL A 154 0.08 -4.86 -12.04
CA VAL A 154 0.41 -6.22 -12.45
C VAL A 154 -0.58 -6.70 -13.52
N LEU A 155 -0.03 -7.12 -14.66
CA LEU A 155 -0.83 -7.69 -15.74
C LEU A 155 -1.47 -8.99 -15.25
N SER A 156 -2.79 -9.09 -15.39
CA SER A 156 -3.61 -10.12 -14.76
C SER A 156 -4.42 -10.87 -15.82
N PRO A 157 -3.89 -12.00 -16.35
CA PRO A 157 -4.61 -12.84 -17.30
C PRO A 157 -5.80 -13.56 -16.65
N GLN A 158 -6.61 -14.24 -17.46
CA GLN A 158 -7.65 -15.13 -16.95
C GLN A 158 -7.02 -16.31 -16.19
N PRO A 159 -7.42 -16.59 -14.93
CA PRO A 159 -6.79 -17.65 -14.13
C PRO A 159 -6.90 -19.05 -14.73
N GLU A 160 -7.97 -19.32 -15.46
CA GLU A 160 -8.28 -20.64 -16.04
C GLU A 160 -7.67 -20.86 -17.43
N ASP A 161 -7.05 -19.84 -18.02
CA ASP A 161 -6.38 -19.92 -19.32
C ASP A 161 -4.88 -19.66 -19.15
N PRO A 162 -4.03 -20.70 -19.16
CA PRO A 162 -2.59 -20.53 -19.02
C PRO A 162 -1.92 -19.87 -20.24
N SER A 163 -2.65 -19.72 -21.35
CA SER A 163 -2.18 -19.03 -22.55
C SER A 163 -2.59 -17.55 -22.61
N ASP A 164 -3.52 -17.13 -21.75
CA ASP A 164 -3.92 -15.74 -21.61
C ASP A 164 -2.76 -14.94 -20.99
N ASP A 165 -2.44 -13.79 -21.59
CA ASP A 165 -1.39 -12.89 -21.12
C ASP A 165 -1.93 -11.54 -20.60
N GLY A 166 -3.24 -11.40 -20.46
CA GLY A 166 -3.95 -10.20 -20.01
C GLY A 166 -4.02 -9.10 -21.07
N ILE A 167 -3.72 -9.41 -22.34
CA ILE A 167 -3.75 -8.46 -23.45
C ILE A 167 -4.65 -9.02 -24.57
N TYR A 168 -5.77 -8.35 -24.76
CA TYR A 168 -6.84 -8.74 -25.67
C TYR A 168 -6.90 -7.83 -26.90
N PHE A 169 -7.23 -8.42 -28.05
CA PHE A 169 -7.41 -7.73 -29.31
C PHE A 169 -8.85 -7.87 -29.78
N HIS A 170 -9.50 -6.74 -30.04
CA HIS A 170 -10.91 -6.69 -30.42
C HIS A 170 -11.05 -5.96 -31.74
N PHE A 171 -11.77 -6.58 -32.68
CA PHE A 171 -12.00 -6.05 -34.02
C PHE A 171 -13.50 -5.78 -34.18
N ASP A 172 -13.89 -4.51 -34.30
CA ASP A 172 -15.29 -4.06 -34.32
C ASP A 172 -15.42 -2.71 -35.04
N ASP A 173 -16.45 -2.51 -35.86
CA ASP A 173 -16.60 -1.24 -36.62
C ASP A 173 -17.47 -0.19 -35.92
N LEU A 174 -18.17 -0.55 -34.83
CA LEU A 174 -19.11 0.30 -34.11
C LEU A 174 -18.52 0.83 -32.79
N GLN A 175 -17.77 0.00 -32.08
CA GLN A 175 -17.32 0.27 -30.72
C GLN A 175 -15.82 0.48 -30.58
N TYR A 176 -15.05 0.47 -31.68
CA TYR A 176 -13.59 0.52 -31.58
C TYR A 176 -13.02 1.90 -31.28
N PHE A 177 -13.75 2.97 -31.57
CA PHE A 177 -13.20 4.32 -31.61
C PHE A 177 -13.58 5.18 -30.40
N TYR A 178 -12.80 6.24 -30.20
CA TYR A 178 -13.00 7.22 -29.15
C TYR A 178 -13.40 8.59 -29.71
N VAL A 179 -14.44 9.19 -29.12
CA VAL A 179 -14.91 10.55 -29.37
C VAL A 179 -15.08 11.30 -28.05
N ALA A 180 -14.16 12.23 -27.79
CA ALA A 180 -14.14 13.01 -26.55
C ALA A 180 -15.14 14.19 -26.54
N LYS A 181 -15.48 14.75 -27.70
CA LYS A 181 -16.23 16.00 -27.84
C LYS A 181 -17.25 15.91 -28.97
N GLY A 182 -18.34 16.66 -28.84
CA GLY A 182 -19.39 16.76 -29.86
C GLY A 182 -20.67 16.03 -29.48
N LYS A 183 -21.59 15.95 -30.46
CA LYS A 183 -22.90 15.31 -30.31
C LYS A 183 -22.76 13.80 -30.09
N ASP A 184 -21.82 13.18 -30.79
CA ASP A 184 -21.62 11.72 -30.82
C ASP A 184 -20.47 11.30 -29.88
N ARG A 185 -20.28 12.03 -28.79
CA ARG A 185 -19.25 11.71 -27.77
C ARG A 185 -19.58 10.39 -27.09
N ASN A 186 -18.58 9.53 -26.91
CA ASN A 186 -18.73 8.20 -26.29
C ASN A 186 -17.77 7.98 -25.11
N LEU A 187 -17.12 9.04 -24.61
CA LEU A 187 -16.15 8.91 -23.52
C LEU A 187 -16.75 8.28 -22.25
N TYR A 188 -18.00 8.59 -21.90
CA TYR A 188 -18.67 8.02 -20.72
C TYR A 188 -19.55 6.81 -21.05
N ASP A 189 -19.60 6.42 -22.32
CA ASP A 189 -20.32 5.23 -22.75
C ASP A 189 -19.65 3.97 -22.19
N ARG A 190 -20.43 2.98 -21.77
CA ARG A 190 -19.92 1.72 -21.26
C ARG A 190 -20.10 0.54 -22.20
N GLU A 191 -20.74 0.70 -23.36
CA GLU A 191 -21.08 -0.40 -24.26
C GLU A 191 -19.85 -1.23 -24.66
N VAL A 192 -18.73 -0.59 -25.00
CA VAL A 192 -17.46 -1.30 -25.27
C VAL A 192 -16.92 -2.08 -24.07
N ILE A 193 -17.08 -1.55 -22.85
CA ILE A 193 -16.63 -2.19 -21.61
C ILE A 193 -17.53 -3.38 -21.29
N ASP A 194 -18.85 -3.20 -21.41
CA ASP A 194 -19.83 -4.24 -21.10
C ASP A 194 -19.75 -5.39 -22.13
N LYS A 195 -19.38 -5.10 -23.38
CA LYS A 195 -19.21 -6.09 -24.45
C LYS A 195 -17.91 -6.88 -24.36
N TYR A 196 -16.79 -6.22 -24.08
CA TYR A 196 -15.46 -6.82 -24.22
C TYR A 196 -14.69 -6.96 -22.91
N GLY A 197 -15.17 -6.39 -21.81
CA GLY A 197 -14.48 -6.40 -20.54
C GLY A 197 -14.28 -7.82 -20.00
N ALA A 198 -13.14 -8.04 -19.36
CA ALA A 198 -12.74 -9.30 -18.75
C ALA A 198 -12.48 -9.08 -17.26
N GLN A 199 -13.01 -9.96 -16.40
CA GLN A 199 -12.78 -9.93 -14.94
C GLN A 199 -13.13 -8.55 -14.33
N LEU A 200 -14.21 -7.91 -14.79
CA LEU A 200 -14.59 -6.54 -14.44
C LEU A 200 -14.84 -6.33 -12.93
N ASP A 201 -15.08 -7.40 -12.18
CA ASP A 201 -15.24 -7.38 -10.72
C ASP A 201 -13.89 -7.22 -9.98
N THR A 202 -12.78 -7.60 -10.60
CA THR A 202 -11.50 -7.82 -9.89
C THR A 202 -10.26 -7.29 -10.61
N VAL A 203 -10.37 -6.90 -11.88
CA VAL A 203 -9.27 -6.41 -12.71
C VAL A 203 -9.66 -5.09 -13.36
N LEU A 204 -8.77 -4.09 -13.26
CA LEU A 204 -8.97 -2.82 -13.95
C LEU A 204 -8.79 -3.05 -15.44
N ASN A 205 -9.80 -2.72 -16.24
CA ASN A 205 -9.76 -2.91 -17.69
C ASN A 205 -9.31 -1.63 -18.42
N ILE A 206 -8.26 -1.72 -19.25
CA ILE A 206 -7.70 -0.58 -19.97
C ILE A 206 -8.00 -0.73 -21.45
N PHE A 207 -8.91 0.09 -21.95
CA PHE A 207 -9.31 0.10 -23.36
C PHE A 207 -8.48 1.12 -24.15
N PHE A 208 -7.66 0.64 -25.08
CA PHE A 208 -6.95 1.47 -26.06
C PHE A 208 -7.80 1.60 -27.31
N MET A 209 -8.24 2.82 -27.60
CA MET A 209 -9.21 3.12 -28.65
C MET A 209 -8.63 4.19 -29.59
N PRO A 210 -8.54 3.94 -30.91
CA PRO A 210 -8.16 4.98 -31.86
C PRO A 210 -9.18 6.13 -31.84
N HIS A 211 -8.71 7.33 -32.20
CA HIS A 211 -9.61 8.45 -32.47
C HIS A 211 -10.49 8.13 -33.68
N HIS A 212 -11.78 8.53 -33.64
CA HIS A 212 -12.68 8.29 -34.76
C HIS A 212 -12.12 8.86 -36.09
N PRO A 213 -12.21 8.14 -37.22
CA PRO A 213 -11.64 8.59 -38.49
C PRO A 213 -12.15 9.96 -38.97
N ASP A 214 -13.41 10.32 -38.69
CA ASP A 214 -13.94 11.65 -39.03
C ASP A 214 -13.29 12.74 -38.18
N SER A 215 -12.97 12.46 -36.92
CA SER A 215 -12.27 13.41 -36.04
C SER A 215 -10.87 13.68 -36.58
N ILE A 216 -10.13 12.63 -36.97
CA ILE A 216 -8.78 12.75 -37.53
C ILE A 216 -8.80 13.54 -38.86
N ARG A 217 -9.86 13.40 -39.67
CA ARG A 217 -10.02 14.17 -40.92
C ARG A 217 -10.28 15.67 -40.70
N SER A 218 -10.67 16.08 -39.50
CA SER A 218 -10.91 17.49 -39.19
C SER A 218 -9.62 18.27 -38.94
N LYS A 219 -9.44 19.40 -39.64
CA LYS A 219 -8.27 20.29 -39.49
C LYS A 219 -8.18 20.96 -38.11
N THR A 220 -9.28 21.02 -37.36
CA THR A 220 -9.32 21.64 -36.04
C THR A 220 -9.21 20.63 -34.90
N TYR A 221 -9.11 19.33 -35.22
CA TYR A 221 -8.99 18.27 -34.22
C TYR A 221 -7.52 18.00 -33.90
N ALA A 222 -7.20 17.99 -32.60
CA ALA A 222 -5.91 17.57 -32.12
C ALA A 222 -6.01 16.12 -31.62
N ALA A 223 -5.46 15.18 -32.38
CA ALA A 223 -5.39 13.77 -32.02
C ALA A 223 -4.28 13.53 -30.96
N VAL A 224 -4.49 14.05 -29.76
CA VAL A 224 -3.56 13.90 -28.63
C VAL A 224 -3.94 12.71 -27.75
N GLY A 225 -2.99 12.27 -26.92
CA GLY A 225 -3.25 11.31 -25.85
C GLY A 225 -4.32 11.85 -24.89
N THR A 226 -5.40 11.10 -24.69
CA THR A 226 -6.50 11.48 -23.80
C THR A 226 -7.09 10.23 -23.15
N GLY A 227 -7.78 10.41 -22.03
CA GLY A 227 -8.39 9.30 -21.32
C GLY A 227 -9.61 9.70 -20.51
N VAL A 228 -10.25 8.68 -19.95
CA VAL A 228 -11.35 8.81 -18.99
C VAL A 228 -11.43 7.57 -18.12
N ALA A 229 -11.63 7.78 -16.82
CA ALA A 229 -11.91 6.74 -15.84
C ALA A 229 -13.41 6.47 -15.67
N LEU A 230 -13.78 5.18 -15.61
CA LEU A 230 -15.14 4.68 -15.57
C LEU A 230 -15.28 3.54 -14.53
N GLY A 231 -14.96 3.83 -13.28
CA GLY A 231 -15.13 2.90 -12.15
C GLY A 231 -14.10 1.77 -12.14
N ASN A 232 -14.34 0.70 -12.89
CA ASN A 232 -13.49 -0.49 -13.02
C ASN A 232 -12.81 -0.60 -14.40
N ALA A 233 -12.92 0.44 -15.22
CA ALA A 233 -12.26 0.51 -16.52
C ALA A 233 -11.78 1.94 -16.79
N ILE A 234 -10.77 2.06 -17.65
CA ILE A 234 -10.36 3.34 -18.25
C ILE A 234 -10.38 3.19 -19.76
N LYS A 235 -10.71 4.28 -20.47
CA LYS A 235 -10.52 4.38 -21.92
C LYS A 235 -9.37 5.33 -22.19
N LEU A 236 -8.50 4.96 -23.11
CA LEU A 236 -7.32 5.69 -23.53
C LEU A 236 -7.33 5.82 -25.06
N ALA A 237 -7.09 7.02 -25.56
CA ALA A 237 -7.07 7.29 -27.00
C ALA A 237 -5.86 8.10 -27.42
N GLY A 238 -5.52 8.02 -28.71
CA GLY A 238 -4.37 8.71 -29.30
C GLY A 238 -3.03 8.08 -28.99
N MET A 239 -3.02 6.77 -28.69
CA MET A 239 -1.78 6.03 -28.43
C MET A 239 -1.26 5.39 -29.72
N ASP A 240 -0.03 5.77 -30.10
CA ASP A 240 0.71 5.15 -31.19
C ASP A 240 1.63 4.05 -30.63
N PHE A 241 1.26 2.79 -30.84
CA PHE A 241 2.07 1.64 -30.45
C PHE A 241 3.36 1.48 -31.26
N ASN A 242 3.56 2.29 -32.30
CA ASN A 242 4.85 2.40 -32.99
C ASN A 242 5.81 3.39 -32.29
N GLY A 243 5.28 4.26 -31.44
CA GLY A 243 6.02 5.26 -30.70
C GLY A 243 6.55 4.76 -29.36
N ASP A 244 7.04 5.71 -28.57
CA ASP A 244 7.58 5.46 -27.24
C ASP A 244 6.46 5.30 -26.20
N PHE A 245 6.34 4.11 -25.61
CA PHE A 245 5.39 3.84 -24.52
C PHE A 245 5.63 4.74 -23.30
N TRP A 246 6.85 5.25 -23.10
CA TRP A 246 7.17 6.16 -22.01
C TRP A 246 6.30 7.41 -22.06
N ALA A 247 6.01 7.95 -23.24
CA ALA A 247 5.21 9.15 -23.41
C ALA A 247 3.78 9.01 -22.84
N TYR A 248 3.24 7.80 -22.78
CA TYR A 248 1.85 7.54 -22.37
C TYR A 248 1.69 7.17 -20.90
N ARG A 249 2.79 6.92 -20.17
CA ARG A 249 2.77 6.56 -18.74
C ARG A 249 2.03 7.59 -17.87
N GLY A 250 2.13 8.87 -18.24
CA GLY A 250 1.55 10.00 -17.50
C GLY A 250 0.03 9.97 -17.56
N VAL A 251 -0.52 9.89 -18.78
CA VAL A 251 -1.96 9.75 -19.02
C VAL A 251 -2.50 8.47 -18.40
N PHE A 252 -1.77 7.35 -18.51
CA PHE A 252 -2.17 6.10 -17.85
C PHE A 252 -2.31 6.27 -16.33
N ASN A 253 -1.27 6.79 -15.67
CA ASN A 253 -1.29 7.03 -14.21
C ASN A 253 -2.32 8.08 -13.80
N HIS A 254 -2.58 9.08 -14.65
CA HIS A 254 -3.62 10.10 -14.44
C HIS A 254 -5.02 9.48 -14.37
N GLU A 255 -5.37 8.64 -15.35
CA GLU A 255 -6.69 7.98 -15.36
C GLU A 255 -6.83 6.99 -14.20
N VAL A 256 -5.77 6.26 -13.84
CA VAL A 256 -5.77 5.43 -12.62
C VAL A 256 -5.94 6.30 -11.37
N GLY A 257 -5.33 7.49 -11.32
CA GLY A 257 -5.54 8.45 -10.24
C GLY A 257 -7.02 8.78 -10.04
N HIS A 258 -7.77 8.98 -11.13
CA HIS A 258 -9.22 9.15 -11.07
C HIS A 258 -9.97 7.92 -10.52
N ILE A 259 -9.54 6.69 -10.86
CA ILE A 259 -10.12 5.45 -10.30
C ILE A 259 -10.04 5.47 -8.76
N TYR A 260 -8.92 5.97 -8.20
CA TYR A 260 -8.72 6.05 -6.76
C TYR A 260 -9.13 7.40 -6.14
N GLY A 261 -9.96 8.18 -6.83
CA GLY A 261 -10.65 9.36 -6.27
C GLY A 261 -9.85 10.67 -6.31
N LEU A 262 -8.82 10.75 -7.15
CA LEU A 262 -8.14 12.01 -7.42
C LEU A 262 -8.93 12.85 -8.43
N GLY A 263 -8.91 14.17 -8.25
CA GLY A 263 -9.49 15.14 -9.16
C GLY A 263 -8.40 15.95 -9.86
N HIS A 264 -8.76 16.67 -10.92
CA HIS A 264 -7.87 17.63 -11.58
C HIS A 264 -7.51 18.78 -10.65
N THR A 265 -6.22 19.12 -10.53
CA THR A 265 -5.77 20.08 -9.50
C THR A 265 -5.93 21.55 -9.92
N TRP A 266 -6.11 21.81 -11.22
CA TRP A 266 -6.21 23.17 -11.75
C TRP A 266 -7.64 23.76 -11.72
N ALA A 267 -8.67 22.92 -11.84
CA ALA A 267 -10.02 23.38 -12.18
C ALA A 267 -10.83 23.82 -10.94
N TYR A 268 -10.78 23.03 -9.87
CA TYR A 268 -11.62 23.17 -8.68
C TYR A 268 -10.82 22.78 -7.41
N ASN A 269 -11.46 22.79 -6.25
CA ASN A 269 -10.90 22.15 -5.07
C ASN A 269 -10.88 20.62 -5.29
N ASP A 270 -9.69 20.04 -5.45
CA ASP A 270 -9.47 18.61 -5.64
C ASP A 270 -9.47 17.82 -4.31
N GLY A 271 -9.66 18.52 -3.19
CA GLY A 271 -9.67 17.96 -1.85
C GLY A 271 -8.27 17.74 -1.27
N CYS A 272 -7.24 18.40 -1.81
CA CYS A 272 -5.90 18.41 -1.27
C CYS A 272 -5.40 19.84 -1.03
N GLU A 273 -4.91 20.12 0.18
CA GLU A 273 -4.39 21.46 0.51
C GLU A 273 -2.97 21.67 -0.03
N ASP A 274 -2.24 20.58 -0.30
CA ASP A 274 -0.89 20.60 -0.85
C ASP A 274 -0.85 20.68 -2.38
N THR A 275 -2.00 20.80 -3.06
CA THR A 275 -2.10 21.00 -4.50
C THR A 275 -2.66 22.41 -4.79
N PRO A 276 -1.80 23.38 -5.13
CA PRO A 276 -2.28 24.75 -5.33
C PRO A 276 -3.16 24.86 -6.56
N ARG A 277 -4.29 25.55 -6.42
CA ARG A 277 -5.10 25.95 -7.57
C ARG A 277 -4.28 26.85 -8.50
N HIS A 278 -4.23 26.51 -9.77
CA HIS A 278 -3.47 27.25 -10.78
C HIS A 278 -4.16 27.21 -12.15
N LYS A 279 -3.63 27.96 -13.13
CA LYS A 279 -4.13 27.97 -14.51
C LYS A 279 -3.44 26.89 -15.34
N GLN A 280 -4.20 26.13 -16.12
CA GLN A 280 -3.69 25.10 -17.02
C GLN A 280 -3.29 25.67 -18.39
N ASN A 281 -2.35 26.62 -18.43
CA ASN A 281 -1.90 27.28 -19.67
C ASN A 281 -0.51 26.83 -20.15
N CYS A 282 0.23 26.09 -19.33
CA CYS A 282 1.59 25.63 -19.64
C CYS A 282 1.65 24.10 -19.71
N TRP A 283 1.95 23.59 -20.90
CA TRP A 283 2.18 22.17 -21.15
C TRP A 283 3.58 21.74 -20.72
N ASN A 284 4.60 22.60 -20.89
CA ASN A 284 6.00 22.30 -20.59
C ASN A 284 6.75 23.57 -20.10
N ARG A 285 7.71 23.40 -19.19
CA ARG A 285 8.60 24.47 -18.68
C ARG A 285 9.42 25.16 -19.75
N SER A 286 9.71 24.48 -20.87
CA SER A 286 10.45 25.09 -21.99
C SER A 286 9.65 26.14 -22.77
N GLN A 287 8.33 26.23 -22.54
CA GLN A 287 7.50 27.24 -23.21
C GLN A 287 7.78 28.64 -22.63
N PRO A 288 7.77 29.71 -23.46
CA PRO A 288 7.98 31.07 -22.97
C PRO A 288 7.00 31.45 -21.86
N GLY A 289 7.52 31.89 -20.71
CA GLY A 289 6.73 32.28 -19.54
C GLY A 289 6.17 31.12 -18.71
N CYS A 290 6.62 29.88 -18.97
CA CYS A 290 6.15 28.67 -18.28
C CYS A 290 7.18 28.06 -17.30
N ASP A 291 8.34 28.70 -17.11
CA ASP A 291 9.44 28.22 -16.27
C ASP A 291 9.04 28.01 -14.80
N THR A 292 8.22 28.91 -14.25
CA THR A 292 7.82 28.90 -12.83
C THR A 292 6.36 28.52 -12.58
N ILE A 293 5.53 28.46 -13.62
CA ILE A 293 4.08 28.21 -13.52
C ILE A 293 3.64 26.87 -14.13
N THR A 294 4.57 26.09 -14.71
CA THR A 294 4.27 24.74 -15.20
C THR A 294 4.15 23.77 -14.04
N SER A 295 3.06 23.00 -14.04
CA SER A 295 2.90 21.84 -13.16
C SER A 295 3.57 20.58 -13.73
N ASN A 296 4.03 19.71 -12.84
CA ASN A 296 4.35 18.31 -13.15
C ASN A 296 3.44 17.32 -12.40
N ASN A 297 2.38 17.81 -11.74
CA ASN A 297 1.45 16.97 -11.00
C ASN A 297 0.81 15.93 -11.95
N VAL A 298 0.64 14.70 -11.46
CA VAL A 298 0.03 13.61 -12.22
C VAL A 298 -1.39 13.95 -12.65
N MET A 299 -2.12 14.72 -11.84
CA MET A 299 -3.52 15.09 -12.07
C MET A 299 -3.69 16.37 -12.90
N ASP A 300 -2.62 16.85 -13.55
CA ASP A 300 -2.67 18.00 -14.46
C ASP A 300 -2.46 17.60 -15.92
N TYR A 301 -2.88 18.46 -16.85
CA TYR A 301 -2.61 18.31 -18.28
C TYR A 301 -1.27 18.94 -18.66
N ASN A 302 -0.18 18.27 -18.29
CA ASN A 302 1.19 18.69 -18.58
C ASN A 302 2.00 17.55 -19.22
N ALA A 303 3.17 17.86 -19.78
CA ALA A 303 4.02 16.91 -20.49
C ALA A 303 4.67 15.82 -19.61
N MET A 304 4.70 16.01 -18.28
CA MET A 304 5.48 15.19 -17.36
C MET A 304 4.60 14.20 -16.60
N GLN A 305 3.64 14.70 -15.81
CA GLN A 305 2.74 13.93 -14.94
C GLN A 305 3.49 12.92 -14.04
N LEU A 306 4.51 13.42 -13.33
CA LEU A 306 5.44 12.61 -12.53
C LEU A 306 5.43 12.91 -11.03
N ALA A 307 4.62 13.86 -10.57
CA ALA A 307 4.53 14.22 -9.16
C ALA A 307 3.18 13.81 -8.57
N TRP A 308 3.24 13.08 -7.46
CA TRP A 308 2.12 12.79 -6.57
C TRP A 308 2.41 13.46 -5.23
N THR A 309 1.50 14.30 -4.76
CA THR A 309 1.66 14.96 -3.44
C THR A 309 1.34 14.01 -2.30
N PRO A 310 1.80 14.30 -1.06
CA PRO A 310 1.40 13.55 0.12
C PRO A 310 -0.12 13.34 0.21
N CYS A 311 -0.93 14.41 0.12
CA CYS A 311 -2.38 14.27 0.19
C CYS A 311 -2.93 13.34 -0.90
N GLN A 312 -2.45 13.46 -2.14
CA GLN A 312 -2.88 12.56 -3.23
C GLN A 312 -2.53 11.09 -2.92
N ILE A 313 -1.33 10.83 -2.39
CA ILE A 313 -0.91 9.49 -1.96
C ILE A 313 -1.81 9.00 -0.83
N GLY A 314 -2.08 9.82 0.19
CA GLY A 314 -2.97 9.49 1.30
C GLY A 314 -4.39 9.15 0.84
N LYS A 315 -4.95 9.92 -0.08
CA LYS A 315 -6.28 9.66 -0.69
C LYS A 315 -6.32 8.30 -1.37
N VAL A 316 -5.33 7.99 -2.20
CA VAL A 316 -5.26 6.70 -2.90
C VAL A 316 -5.09 5.56 -1.90
N GLN A 317 -4.18 5.70 -0.93
CA GLN A 317 -3.92 4.66 0.06
C GLN A 317 -5.14 4.39 0.96
N GLN A 318 -5.87 5.43 1.35
CA GLN A 318 -7.15 5.31 2.06
C GLN A 318 -8.18 4.57 1.20
N LYS A 319 -8.36 4.99 -0.05
CA LYS A 319 -9.32 4.37 -0.95
C LYS A 319 -9.02 2.89 -1.18
N MET A 320 -7.74 2.54 -1.27
CA MET A 320 -7.26 1.17 -1.35
C MET A 320 -7.45 0.36 -0.06
N ALA A 321 -7.49 1.01 1.11
CA ALA A 321 -7.67 0.37 2.42
C ALA A 321 -9.16 0.24 2.84
N ASP A 322 -10.07 0.94 2.16
CA ASP A 322 -11.51 0.94 2.44
C ASP A 322 -12.21 -0.30 1.86
N GLU A 323 -12.69 -1.18 2.74
CA GLU A 323 -13.42 -2.41 2.37
C GLU A 323 -14.75 -2.16 1.69
N ARG A 324 -15.31 -0.95 1.84
CA ARG A 324 -16.55 -0.54 1.17
C ARG A 324 -16.31 0.02 -0.22
N ALA A 325 -15.05 0.28 -0.59
CA ALA A 325 -14.73 0.83 -1.90
C ALA A 325 -14.63 -0.30 -2.94
N ASN A 326 -15.50 -0.30 -3.95
CA ASN A 326 -15.46 -1.27 -5.05
C ASN A 326 -14.07 -1.37 -5.70
N VAL A 327 -13.35 -0.24 -5.81
CA VAL A 327 -12.01 -0.18 -6.41
C VAL A 327 -10.95 -0.93 -5.61
N ARG A 328 -11.19 -1.27 -4.33
CA ARG A 328 -10.31 -2.14 -3.55
C ARG A 328 -10.24 -3.55 -4.12
N GLN A 329 -11.32 -4.03 -4.76
CA GLN A 329 -11.36 -5.35 -5.37
C GLN A 329 -10.36 -5.47 -6.54
N LEU A 330 -9.90 -4.35 -7.10
CA LEU A 330 -8.89 -4.32 -8.16
C LEU A 330 -7.48 -4.68 -7.65
N LEU A 331 -7.26 -4.71 -6.34
CA LEU A 331 -5.96 -5.04 -5.76
C LEU A 331 -5.71 -6.55 -5.77
N VAL A 332 -4.44 -6.94 -5.84
CA VAL A 332 -4.00 -8.28 -5.44
C VAL A 332 -4.12 -8.37 -3.92
N PRO A 333 -4.93 -9.31 -3.39
CA PRO A 333 -5.19 -9.39 -1.96
C PRO A 333 -4.07 -10.13 -1.23
N ASN A 334 -2.84 -9.59 -1.26
CA ASN A 334 -1.68 -10.20 -0.61
C ASN A 334 -1.90 -10.47 0.89
N TRP A 335 -2.72 -9.64 1.54
CA TRP A 335 -3.13 -9.79 2.93
C TRP A 335 -4.03 -11.02 3.22
N CYS A 336 -4.51 -11.71 2.19
CA CYS A 336 -5.24 -12.97 2.34
C CYS A 336 -4.33 -14.19 2.42
N ARG A 337 -3.00 -14.01 2.43
CA ARG A 337 -2.04 -15.08 2.64
C ARG A 337 -0.98 -14.61 3.64
N LEU A 338 -0.77 -15.38 4.70
CA LEU A 338 0.32 -15.13 5.64
C LEU A 338 1.67 -15.29 4.94
N ASP A 339 2.48 -14.25 4.97
CA ASP A 339 3.90 -14.26 4.63
C ASP A 339 4.70 -13.89 5.89
N GLU A 340 5.35 -14.88 6.50
CA GLU A 340 6.13 -14.67 7.72
C GLU A 340 7.29 -13.68 7.53
N ASN A 341 7.79 -13.50 6.30
CA ASN A 341 8.83 -12.53 5.97
C ASN A 341 8.32 -11.08 5.95
N LYS A 342 7.00 -10.89 6.08
CA LYS A 342 6.33 -9.59 6.17
C LYS A 342 5.89 -9.28 7.60
N THR A 343 6.42 -10.00 8.58
CA THR A 343 6.17 -9.69 10.00
C THR A 343 6.68 -8.29 10.30
N ILE A 344 5.79 -7.45 10.83
CA ILE A 344 6.13 -6.10 11.29
C ILE A 344 6.53 -6.17 12.76
N GLU A 345 7.65 -5.53 13.09
CA GLU A 345 8.16 -5.47 14.46
C GLU A 345 8.17 -4.02 14.98
N ILE A 346 7.41 -3.77 16.04
CA ILE A 346 7.37 -2.49 16.76
C ILE A 346 8.34 -2.55 17.93
N ARG A 347 9.44 -1.79 17.83
CA ARG A 347 10.50 -1.71 18.86
C ARG A 347 10.43 -0.43 19.69
N ASP A 348 9.75 0.59 19.18
CA ASP A 348 9.61 1.91 19.76
C ASP A 348 8.12 2.30 19.86
N THR A 349 7.82 3.59 19.97
CA THR A 349 6.44 4.08 19.99
C THR A 349 5.96 4.43 18.59
N SER A 350 4.90 3.77 18.15
CA SER A 350 4.26 3.97 16.86
C SER A 350 2.75 4.20 17.04
N SER A 351 2.16 5.04 16.18
CA SER A 351 0.70 5.19 16.09
C SER A 351 0.23 4.94 14.66
N TRP A 352 -0.72 4.03 14.50
CA TRP A 352 -1.39 3.77 13.22
C TRP A 352 -2.80 4.36 13.26
N GLU A 353 -2.91 5.54 12.67
CA GLU A 353 -4.16 6.33 12.66
C GLU A 353 -5.11 5.94 11.52
N GLY A 354 -4.62 5.24 10.49
CA GLY A 354 -5.38 4.84 9.31
C GLY A 354 -5.51 3.33 9.18
N ALA A 355 -6.52 2.89 8.43
CA ALA A 355 -6.75 1.46 8.19
C ALA A 355 -5.60 0.79 7.43
N LYS A 356 -5.23 -0.43 7.84
CA LYS A 356 -4.12 -1.21 7.27
C LYS A 356 -4.49 -2.68 7.06
N ASP A 357 -3.85 -3.28 6.08
CA ASP A 357 -3.88 -4.72 5.82
C ASP A 357 -2.47 -5.28 5.99
N LEU A 358 -2.31 -6.23 6.90
CA LEU A 358 -1.04 -6.91 7.13
C LEU A 358 -0.89 -8.07 6.16
N GLU A 359 0.35 -8.28 5.70
CA GLU A 359 0.74 -9.48 4.95
C GLU A 359 1.38 -10.54 5.87
N GLY A 360 1.87 -10.13 7.05
CA GLY A 360 2.55 -10.98 8.03
C GLY A 360 1.95 -10.88 9.44
N ASN A 361 2.71 -11.37 10.41
CA ASN A 361 2.38 -11.18 11.83
C ASN A 361 2.67 -9.74 12.27
N LEU A 362 2.18 -9.38 13.45
CA LEU A 362 2.55 -8.16 14.15
C LEU A 362 3.24 -8.52 15.46
N TYR A 363 4.44 -8.00 15.67
CA TYR A 363 5.23 -8.23 16.88
C TYR A 363 5.48 -6.91 17.60
N ILE A 364 5.10 -6.81 18.86
CA ILE A 364 5.38 -5.66 19.71
C ILE A 364 6.44 -6.11 20.70
N ALA A 365 7.67 -5.67 20.47
CA ALA A 365 8.83 -6.04 21.26
C ALA A 365 8.81 -5.36 22.64
N ALA A 366 9.67 -5.83 23.55
CA ALA A 366 9.88 -5.21 24.86
C ALA A 366 10.24 -3.73 24.72
N GLY A 367 9.50 -2.86 25.41
CA GLY A 367 9.64 -1.40 25.32
C GLY A 367 8.94 -0.77 24.10
N GLY A 368 8.48 -1.57 23.15
CA GLY A 368 7.66 -1.13 22.03
C GLY A 368 6.23 -0.81 22.46
N GLN A 369 5.65 0.21 21.85
CA GLN A 369 4.26 0.62 22.06
C GLN A 369 3.60 0.91 20.72
N LEU A 370 2.47 0.25 20.45
CA LEU A 370 1.68 0.50 19.25
C LEU A 370 0.28 0.97 19.64
N ARG A 371 -0.09 2.18 19.23
CA ARG A 371 -1.48 2.63 19.23
C ARG A 371 -2.12 2.32 17.89
N LEU A 372 -3.21 1.57 17.91
CA LEU A 372 -4.02 1.25 16.74
C LEU A 372 -5.34 2.01 16.81
N ARG A 373 -5.71 2.60 15.67
CA ARG A 373 -7.04 3.14 15.41
C ARG A 373 -7.57 2.59 14.11
N CYS A 374 -8.87 2.77 13.87
CA CYS A 374 -9.53 2.33 12.64
C CYS A 374 -9.39 0.81 12.47
N ARG A 375 -9.20 0.33 11.25
CA ARG A 375 -9.21 -1.10 10.92
C ARG A 375 -7.80 -1.65 10.75
N LEU A 376 -7.50 -2.78 11.38
CA LEU A 376 -6.32 -3.59 11.09
C LEU A 376 -6.79 -4.98 10.64
N SER A 377 -6.50 -5.34 9.39
CA SER A 377 -6.69 -6.72 8.92
C SER A 377 -5.43 -7.53 9.15
N ILE A 378 -5.57 -8.65 9.85
CA ILE A 378 -4.52 -9.64 10.08
C ILE A 378 -4.73 -10.80 9.09
N PRO A 379 -3.68 -11.31 8.42
CA PRO A 379 -3.82 -12.39 7.46
C PRO A 379 -4.31 -13.69 8.12
N PRO A 380 -4.87 -14.63 7.35
CA PRO A 380 -5.32 -15.91 7.88
C PRO A 380 -4.17 -16.65 8.57
N ASN A 381 -4.45 -17.25 9.73
CA ASN A 381 -3.43 -17.85 10.62
C ASN A 381 -2.34 -16.90 11.15
N GLY A 382 -2.41 -15.60 10.86
CA GLY A 382 -1.53 -14.61 11.47
C GLY A 382 -1.90 -14.33 12.92
N LYS A 383 -0.99 -13.67 13.65
CA LYS A 383 -1.19 -13.28 15.05
C LYS A 383 -0.56 -11.92 15.37
N ILE A 384 -1.00 -11.35 16.49
CA ILE A 384 -0.33 -10.23 17.14
C ILE A 384 0.37 -10.79 18.37
N THR A 385 1.69 -10.62 18.50
CA THR A 385 2.46 -11.05 19.67
C THR A 385 2.92 -9.82 20.46
N VAL A 386 2.73 -9.82 21.78
CA VAL A 386 3.17 -8.74 22.68
C VAL A 386 4.16 -9.28 23.71
N GLU A 387 5.40 -8.83 23.64
CA GLU A 387 6.46 -9.21 24.59
C GLU A 387 6.27 -8.59 25.99
N PRO A 388 6.90 -9.17 27.04
CA PRO A 388 7.03 -8.51 28.34
C PRO A 388 7.58 -7.09 28.19
N GLY A 389 6.89 -6.11 28.78
CA GLY A 389 7.22 -4.69 28.66
C GLY A 389 6.72 -4.01 27.37
N GLY A 390 6.26 -4.78 26.38
CA GLY A 390 5.58 -4.28 25.18
C GLY A 390 4.12 -3.91 25.45
N THR A 391 3.56 -2.98 24.68
CA THR A 391 2.17 -2.50 24.87
C THR A 391 1.42 -2.29 23.56
N LEU A 392 0.28 -2.95 23.42
CA LEU A 392 -0.72 -2.70 22.37
C LEU A 392 -1.84 -1.82 22.93
N ILE A 393 -2.12 -0.68 22.31
CA ILE A 393 -3.20 0.23 22.68
C ILE A 393 -4.24 0.24 21.56
N LEU A 394 -5.49 -0.04 21.91
CA LEU A 394 -6.62 -0.09 21.01
C LEU A 394 -7.54 1.08 21.27
N ASP A 395 -7.78 1.87 20.22
CA ASP A 395 -8.40 3.16 20.35
C ASP A 395 -9.41 3.39 19.21
N GLU A 396 -10.65 2.94 19.43
CA GLU A 396 -11.65 2.81 18.36
C GLU A 396 -11.13 1.92 17.22
N ALA A 397 -10.46 0.82 17.58
CA ALA A 397 -9.85 -0.10 16.65
C ALA A 397 -10.77 -1.29 16.33
N GLN A 398 -10.75 -1.73 15.08
CA GLN A 398 -11.34 -2.98 14.61
C GLN A 398 -10.20 -3.91 14.19
N LEU A 399 -10.01 -5.00 14.92
CA LEU A 399 -9.07 -6.06 14.54
C LEU A 399 -9.86 -7.22 13.93
N HIS A 400 -9.53 -7.58 12.70
CA HIS A 400 -10.27 -8.62 11.99
C HIS A 400 -9.46 -9.24 10.85
N ASN A 401 -10.11 -10.07 10.03
CA ASN A 401 -9.54 -10.58 8.79
C ASN A 401 -10.43 -10.17 7.60
N ALA A 402 -9.87 -9.36 6.70
CA ALA A 402 -10.57 -8.84 5.52
C ALA A 402 -10.98 -9.91 4.48
N CYS A 403 -10.58 -11.16 4.66
CA CYS A 403 -10.76 -12.25 3.70
C CYS A 403 -11.81 -13.27 4.17
N GLY A 404 -12.47 -13.01 5.31
CA GLY A 404 -13.49 -13.89 5.89
C GLY A 404 -12.94 -15.17 6.51
N GLN A 405 -11.63 -15.23 6.80
CA GLN A 405 -10.96 -16.37 7.43
C GLN A 405 -10.53 -16.03 8.86
N GLU A 406 -10.15 -17.04 9.65
CA GLU A 406 -9.72 -16.79 11.03
C GLU A 406 -8.24 -16.41 11.13
N TRP A 407 -7.94 -15.46 12.03
CA TRP A 407 -6.59 -15.19 12.53
C TRP A 407 -6.45 -15.76 13.96
N GLN A 408 -5.22 -16.01 14.43
CA GLN A 408 -5.04 -16.76 15.68
C GLN A 408 -5.44 -15.98 16.92
N GLY A 409 -5.28 -14.66 16.91
CA GLY A 409 -5.53 -13.81 18.06
C GLY A 409 -4.29 -13.07 18.56
N ILE A 410 -4.39 -12.52 19.76
CA ILE A 410 -3.32 -11.78 20.43
C ILE A 410 -2.62 -12.73 21.39
N GLU A 411 -1.35 -13.04 21.12
CA GLU A 411 -0.49 -13.86 21.96
C GLU A 411 0.29 -12.96 22.92
N ILE A 412 0.14 -13.22 24.21
CA ILE A 412 0.83 -12.53 25.29
C ILE A 412 2.01 -13.39 25.71
N LEU A 413 3.19 -12.78 25.75
CA LEU A 413 4.39 -13.41 26.27
C LEU A 413 4.64 -12.93 27.71
N GLU A 414 5.05 -13.85 28.57
CA GLU A 414 5.38 -13.61 29.98
C GLU A 414 6.78 -14.12 30.30
N LYS A 415 7.55 -13.32 31.04
CA LYS A 415 8.85 -13.70 31.58
C LYS A 415 9.08 -12.99 32.92
N ASP A 416 9.53 -13.74 33.92
CA ASP A 416 9.87 -13.22 35.25
C ASP A 416 8.74 -12.42 35.94
N GLY A 417 7.48 -12.79 35.64
CA GLY A 417 6.26 -12.13 36.15
C GLY A 417 5.87 -10.85 35.41
N GLU A 418 6.67 -10.39 34.46
CA GLU A 418 6.32 -9.32 33.53
C GLU A 418 5.66 -9.91 32.27
N LYS A 419 4.61 -9.24 31.78
CA LYS A 419 3.83 -9.68 30.62
C LYS A 419 3.61 -8.55 29.63
N GLY A 420 3.35 -8.92 28.37
CA GLY A 420 2.82 -7.99 27.38
C GLY A 420 1.49 -7.40 27.81
N ARG A 421 1.23 -6.13 27.44
CA ARG A 421 0.03 -5.41 27.83
C ARG A 421 -0.86 -5.11 26.64
N VAL A 422 -2.17 -5.30 26.82
CA VAL A 422 -3.20 -4.85 25.88
C VAL A 422 -4.12 -3.88 26.61
N GLN A 423 -4.22 -2.67 26.08
CA GLN A 423 -4.98 -1.57 26.63
C GLN A 423 -6.09 -1.16 25.67
N ILE A 424 -7.29 -0.94 26.20
CA ILE A 424 -8.41 -0.38 25.44
C ILE A 424 -8.68 1.02 25.97
N LEU A 425 -8.44 2.02 25.12
CA LEU A 425 -8.73 3.43 25.40
C LEU A 425 -10.19 3.76 25.06
N ARG A 426 -10.67 3.28 23.91
CA ARG A 426 -12.04 3.46 23.44
C ARG A 426 -12.57 2.18 22.79
N ALA A 427 -13.89 2.05 22.76
CA ALA A 427 -14.60 0.83 22.32
C ALA A 427 -14.01 0.29 21.01
N SER A 428 -13.54 -0.95 21.05
CA SER A 428 -12.84 -1.63 19.97
C SER A 428 -13.49 -3.01 19.73
N SER A 429 -13.39 -3.54 18.52
CA SER A 429 -13.97 -4.84 18.16
C SER A 429 -12.91 -5.83 17.69
N PHE A 430 -13.15 -7.11 18.01
CA PHE A 430 -12.37 -8.24 17.54
C PHE A 430 -13.29 -9.18 16.76
N GLU A 431 -12.93 -9.45 15.51
CA GLU A 431 -13.71 -10.30 14.60
C GLU A 431 -12.80 -11.36 13.99
N ASN A 432 -13.37 -12.49 13.58
CA ASN A 432 -12.66 -13.61 12.94
C ASN A 432 -11.46 -14.14 13.77
N MET A 433 -11.55 -14.08 15.09
CA MET A 433 -10.45 -14.47 15.99
C MET A 433 -10.64 -15.92 16.44
N LYS A 434 -9.67 -16.79 16.19
CA LYS A 434 -9.72 -18.21 16.60
C LYS A 434 -9.71 -18.38 18.12
N ASN A 435 -8.88 -17.60 18.82
CA ASN A 435 -8.83 -17.57 20.28
C ASN A 435 -9.54 -16.31 20.78
N GLU A 436 -10.88 -16.36 20.82
CA GLU A 436 -11.73 -15.21 21.12
C GLU A 436 -11.50 -14.61 22.51
N VAL A 437 -11.62 -13.28 22.59
CA VAL A 437 -11.62 -12.52 23.85
C VAL A 437 -12.96 -11.82 24.01
N LYS A 438 -13.65 -12.08 25.12
CA LYS A 438 -14.92 -11.42 25.43
C LYS A 438 -14.65 -10.08 26.09
N LEU A 439 -14.74 -9.01 25.31
CA LEU A 439 -14.64 -7.65 25.86
C LEU A 439 -15.83 -7.37 26.78
N THR A 440 -15.54 -7.03 28.04
CA THR A 440 -16.53 -6.60 29.02
C THR A 440 -16.95 -5.17 28.69
N GLY A 441 -18.15 -4.96 28.12
CA GLY A 441 -18.71 -3.63 27.90
C GLY A 441 -19.34 -3.36 26.54
N SER A 442 -19.39 -4.35 25.64
CA SER A 442 -20.16 -4.26 24.39
C SER A 442 -21.65 -4.50 24.66
N ASN A 443 -22.37 -3.44 25.04
CA ASN A 443 -23.82 -3.32 24.85
C ASN A 443 -24.10 -2.23 23.82
#